data_AF-F5RP32-F1
#
_entry.id   AF-F5RP32-F1
#
_cell.length_a   1.000
_cell.length_b   1.000
_cell.length_c   1.000
_cell.angle_alpha   90.00
_cell.angle_beta   90.00
_cell.angle_gamma   90.00
#
_symmetry.space_group_name_H-M   'P 1'
#
loop_
_entity.id
_entity.type
_entity.pdbx_description
1 polymer ?
#
loop_
_entity_poly.entity_id
_entity_poly.type
_entity_poly.pdbx_seq_one_letter_code
_entity_poly.pdbx_strand_id
1 'polypeptide(L)'
;MVGEVNGLQEKEELTVETATEESPVEEVTETETEPTEVSVEDVPAEDKTAELEAQLQEKSDRILRLQADFENFRRRTAKEKEELAAVITQNILTDLLPLLDNFERAMAVEQSDVEAFQKGVEMIYTQLREVMVGHGLEGIEAEGKPFDPNLHQAVMRVENPDVEDGTITQVLQKGYQAKGRVIRPAMVQVAGN
;
A
#
# COMPACT_ATOMS: atom_id res chain seq x y z
N MET A 1 11.68 1.71 32.71
CA MET A 1 12.02 2.66 31.63
C MET A 1 11.04 2.35 30.50
N VAL A 2 9.76 2.70 30.65
CA VAL A 2 9.09 4.00 30.36
C VAL A 2 9.27 4.44 28.91
N GLY A 3 8.14 4.68 28.21
CA GLY A 3 8.05 5.24 26.86
C GLY A 3 7.02 4.48 26.01
N GLU A 4 5.72 4.52 26.37
CA GLU A 4 4.72 5.46 25.81
C GLU A 4 4.19 5.02 24.43
N VAL A 5 2.98 4.45 24.43
CA VAL A 5 2.07 4.46 23.28
C VAL A 5 0.81 5.22 23.69
N ASN A 6 0.77 6.50 23.30
CA ASN A 6 -0.47 7.26 23.07
C ASN A 6 -1.33 6.47 22.09
N GLY A 7 -2.64 6.28 22.26
CA GLY A 7 -3.60 7.20 22.86
C GLY A 7 -4.32 7.92 21.72
N LEU A 8 -5.40 7.32 21.22
CA LEU A 8 -6.45 7.94 20.40
C LEU A 8 -7.67 6.99 20.43
N GLN A 9 -8.50 7.19 21.47
CA GLN A 9 -9.90 6.77 21.51
C GLN A 9 -10.72 7.91 20.92
N GLU A 10 -11.45 7.66 19.84
CA GLU A 10 -12.45 8.59 19.30
C GLU A 10 -13.72 8.53 20.17
N LYS A 11 -14.17 9.72 20.57
CA LYS A 11 -15.41 10.01 21.29
C LYS A 11 -16.54 10.14 20.26
N GLU A 12 -17.66 9.47 20.50
CA GLU A 12 -18.97 9.89 19.99
C GLU A 12 -19.85 10.30 21.18
N GLU A 13 -20.48 11.46 21.04
CA GLU A 13 -21.13 12.24 22.08
C GLU A 13 -22.55 11.77 22.40
N LEU A 14 -22.91 11.92 23.68
CA LEU A 14 -24.27 11.91 24.19
C LEU A 14 -25.06 13.14 23.72
N THR A 15 -26.30 12.93 23.29
CA THR A 15 -27.41 13.88 23.51
C THR A 15 -28.66 13.11 23.90
N VAL A 16 -29.00 13.12 25.19
CA VAL A 16 -30.31 12.71 25.71
C VAL A 16 -30.98 13.99 26.22
N GLU A 17 -32.08 14.35 25.57
CA GLU A 17 -32.91 15.51 25.86
C GLU A 17 -33.85 15.19 27.02
N THR A 18 -33.72 15.93 28.12
CA THR A 18 -34.62 15.90 29.28
C THR A 18 -35.64 17.03 29.16
N ALA A 19 -36.92 16.70 29.33
CA ALA A 19 -37.96 17.64 29.71
C ALA A 19 -38.71 17.10 30.94
N THR A 20 -38.83 17.96 31.94
CA THR A 20 -39.27 17.73 33.33
C THR A 20 -40.73 18.13 33.53
N GLU A 21 -41.27 17.75 34.71
CA GLU A 21 -42.48 18.21 35.42
C GLU A 21 -43.76 17.39 35.15
N GLU A 22 -44.56 16.91 36.11
CA GLU A 22 -44.70 17.15 37.56
C GLU A 22 -45.57 16.02 38.17
N SER A 23 -45.41 15.71 39.47
CA SER A 23 -46.28 14.82 40.27
C SER A 23 -47.59 15.51 40.70
N PRO A 24 -48.67 14.80 41.15
CA PRO A 24 -48.74 14.37 42.57
C PRO A 24 -49.53 13.06 42.88
N VAL A 25 -48.97 12.31 43.86
CA VAL A 25 -49.52 11.58 45.04
C VAL A 25 -50.92 10.90 45.05
N GLU A 26 -50.93 9.66 45.58
CA GLU A 26 -51.96 8.86 46.34
C GLU A 26 -52.15 7.46 45.71
N GLU A 27 -52.38 6.33 46.37
CA GLU A 27 -52.30 5.80 47.74
C GLU A 27 -52.42 4.25 47.60
N VAL A 28 -51.77 3.50 48.49
CA VAL A 28 -51.85 2.07 48.86
C VAL A 28 -52.98 1.20 48.25
N THR A 29 -52.67 0.01 47.72
CA THR A 29 -53.31 -1.28 48.14
C THR A 29 -52.68 -2.54 47.53
N GLU A 30 -52.44 -3.48 48.43
CA GLU A 30 -51.96 -4.85 48.29
C GLU A 30 -53.12 -5.78 47.89
N THR A 31 -52.96 -6.68 46.90
CA THR A 31 -53.76 -7.92 46.83
C THR A 31 -53.01 -9.03 46.08
N GLU A 32 -52.72 -10.07 46.85
CA GLU A 32 -52.22 -11.41 46.52
C GLU A 32 -53.20 -12.21 45.64
N THR A 33 -52.70 -12.99 44.66
CA THR A 33 -53.38 -14.22 44.19
C THR A 33 -52.37 -15.20 43.57
N GLU A 34 -52.55 -16.46 43.96
CA GLU A 34 -51.73 -17.67 43.82
C GLU A 34 -51.47 -18.21 42.39
N PRO A 35 -50.51 -19.17 42.23
CA PRO A 35 -49.91 -19.54 40.95
C PRO A 35 -50.74 -20.57 40.19
N THR A 36 -50.77 -20.46 38.86
CA THR A 36 -51.29 -21.52 37.99
C THR A 36 -50.12 -22.32 37.43
N GLU A 37 -50.02 -23.59 37.83
CA GLU A 37 -49.10 -24.58 37.28
C GLU A 37 -49.27 -24.70 35.77
N VAL A 38 -48.26 -24.26 35.02
CA VAL A 38 -48.08 -24.70 33.63
C VAL A 38 -47.13 -25.88 33.68
N SER A 39 -47.69 -27.07 33.44
CA SER A 39 -46.94 -28.29 33.17
C SER A 39 -45.95 -28.03 32.04
N VAL A 40 -44.67 -27.94 32.40
CA VAL A 40 -43.56 -28.00 31.44
C VAL A 40 -43.36 -29.48 31.17
N GLU A 41 -43.81 -29.94 30.00
CA GLU A 41 -43.27 -31.18 29.42
C GLU A 41 -41.76 -31.00 29.31
N ASP A 42 -41.06 -31.67 30.22
CA ASP A 42 -39.61 -31.78 30.30
C ASP A 42 -39.12 -32.58 29.09
N VAL A 43 -38.99 -31.90 27.95
CA VAL A 43 -38.05 -32.32 26.91
C VAL A 43 -36.67 -32.13 27.53
N PRO A 44 -35.83 -33.17 27.69
CA PRO A 44 -34.68 -33.09 28.57
C PRO A 44 -33.79 -31.93 28.15
N ALA A 45 -33.66 -30.91 29.00
CA ALA A 45 -32.79 -29.77 28.74
C ALA A 45 -31.33 -30.22 28.48
N GLU A 46 -30.97 -31.40 29.00
CA GLU A 46 -29.69 -32.08 28.82
C GLU A 46 -29.39 -32.46 27.36
N ASP A 47 -30.39 -32.85 26.56
CA ASP A 47 -30.19 -33.22 25.15
C ASP A 47 -29.83 -32.01 24.29
N LYS A 48 -30.50 -30.87 24.52
CA LYS A 48 -30.21 -29.61 23.80
C LYS A 48 -28.84 -29.06 24.16
N THR A 49 -28.41 -29.18 25.42
CA THR A 49 -27.07 -28.75 25.84
C THR A 49 -25.99 -29.61 25.21
N ALA A 50 -26.17 -30.94 25.15
CA ALA A 50 -25.22 -31.85 24.52
C ALA A 50 -25.10 -31.60 23.01
N GLU A 51 -26.22 -31.35 22.31
CA GLU A 51 -26.22 -30.98 20.89
C GLU A 51 -25.49 -29.66 20.63
N LEU A 52 -25.71 -28.65 21.47
CA LEU A 52 -25.04 -27.35 21.35
C LEU A 52 -23.52 -27.45 21.60
N GLU A 53 -23.11 -28.24 22.59
CA GLU A 53 -21.68 -28.50 22.87
C GLU A 53 -21.01 -29.23 21.70
N ALA A 54 -21.68 -30.22 21.10
CA ALA A 54 -21.18 -30.91 19.92
C ALA A 54 -21.01 -29.97 18.71
N GLN A 55 -21.98 -29.08 18.46
CA GLN A 55 -21.88 -28.07 17.40
C GLN A 55 -20.77 -27.04 17.67
N LEU A 56 -20.57 -26.65 18.93
CA LEU A 56 -19.50 -25.74 19.34
C LEU A 56 -18.14 -26.39 19.12
N GLN A 57 -17.99 -27.66 19.48
CA GLN A 57 -16.77 -28.42 19.25
C GLN A 57 -16.48 -28.57 17.74
N GLU A 58 -17.48 -28.94 16.93
CA GLU A 58 -17.33 -29.05 15.48
C GLU A 58 -16.88 -27.72 14.86
N LYS A 59 -17.50 -26.60 15.26
CA LYS A 59 -17.12 -25.27 14.78
C LYS A 59 -15.73 -24.86 15.26
N SER A 60 -15.37 -25.17 16.49
CA SER A 60 -14.04 -24.88 17.04
C SER A 60 -12.95 -25.65 16.30
N ASP A 61 -13.18 -26.94 16.04
CA ASP A 61 -12.27 -27.77 15.26
C ASP A 61 -12.16 -27.30 13.81
N ARG A 62 -13.25 -26.78 13.24
CA ARG A 62 -13.26 -26.16 11.91
C ARG A 62 -12.47 -24.86 11.89
N ILE A 63 -12.64 -24.00 12.90
CA ILE A 63 -11.89 -22.74 13.04
C ILE A 63 -10.40 -23.02 13.20
N LEU A 64 -10.02 -23.98 14.06
CA LEU A 64 -8.63 -24.35 14.28
C LEU A 64 -7.97 -24.86 12.99
N ARG A 65 -8.70 -25.70 12.23
CA ARG A 65 -8.23 -26.15 10.90
C ARG A 65 -8.08 -25.00 9.91
N LEU A 66 -9.07 -24.10 9.83
CA LEU A 66 -9.00 -22.93 8.97
C LEU A 66 -7.83 -22.00 9.35
N GLN A 67 -7.55 -21.85 10.64
CA GLN A 67 -6.40 -21.06 11.11
C GLN A 67 -5.09 -21.71 10.66
N ALA A 68 -4.95 -23.03 10.82
CA ALA A 68 -3.76 -23.76 10.36
C ALA A 68 -3.60 -23.65 8.82
N ASP A 69 -4.67 -23.79 8.05
CA ASP A 69 -4.66 -23.63 6.60
C ASP A 69 -4.28 -22.20 6.20
N PHE A 70 -4.76 -21.19 6.92
CA PHE A 70 -4.41 -19.79 6.69
C PHE A 70 -2.94 -19.49 7.00
N GLU A 71 -2.40 -20.03 8.10
CA GLU A 71 -0.98 -19.90 8.43
C GLU A 71 -0.09 -20.56 7.38
N ASN A 72 -0.46 -21.76 6.92
CA ASN A 72 0.20 -22.46 5.81
C ASN A 72 0.14 -21.67 4.51
N PHE A 73 -1.04 -21.14 4.16
CA PHE A 73 -1.22 -20.29 2.99
C PHE A 73 -0.37 -19.02 3.07
N ARG A 74 -0.34 -18.34 4.22
CA ARG A 74 0.48 -17.14 4.43
C ARG A 74 1.96 -17.44 4.25
N ARG A 75 2.44 -18.54 4.85
CA ARG A 75 3.84 -18.98 4.73
C ARG A 75 4.20 -19.32 3.28
N ARG A 76 3.33 -20.04 2.58
CA ARG A 76 3.52 -20.39 1.17
C ARG A 76 3.55 -19.14 0.29
N THR A 77 2.57 -18.25 0.45
CA THR A 77 2.47 -17.00 -0.33
C THR A 77 3.68 -16.10 -0.11
N ALA A 78 4.19 -16.01 1.11
CA ALA A 78 5.41 -15.24 1.39
C ALA A 78 6.62 -15.80 0.63
N LYS A 79 6.77 -17.13 0.63
CA LYS A 79 7.84 -17.82 -0.11
C LYS A 79 7.71 -17.64 -1.62
N GLU A 80 6.51 -17.79 -2.17
CA GLU A 80 6.24 -17.58 -3.60
C GLU A 80 6.55 -16.14 -4.03
N LYS A 81 6.26 -15.13 -3.19
CA LYS A 81 6.62 -13.73 -3.46
C LYS A 81 8.13 -13.51 -3.48
N GLU A 82 8.86 -14.14 -2.56
CA GLU A 82 10.33 -14.07 -2.52
C GLU A 82 10.95 -14.73 -3.76
N GLU A 83 10.47 -15.93 -4.11
CA GLU A 83 10.90 -16.64 -5.31
C GLU A 83 10.58 -15.83 -6.58
N LEU A 84 9.40 -15.23 -6.67
CA LEU A 84 9.03 -14.36 -7.78
C LEU A 84 9.95 -13.13 -7.88
N ALA A 85 10.28 -12.50 -6.75
CA ALA A 85 11.21 -11.37 -6.73
C ALA A 85 12.62 -11.76 -7.22
N ALA A 86 13.10 -12.95 -6.83
CA ALA A 86 14.36 -13.49 -7.31
C ALA A 86 14.34 -13.74 -8.82
N VAL A 87 13.27 -14.35 -9.35
CA VAL A 87 13.10 -14.58 -10.79
C VAL A 87 13.05 -13.27 -11.58
N ILE A 88 12.31 -12.26 -11.09
CA ILE A 88 12.25 -10.93 -11.73
C ILE A 88 13.65 -10.31 -11.77
N THR A 89 14.40 -10.41 -10.67
CA THR A 89 15.77 -9.88 -10.58
C THR A 89 16.69 -10.60 -11.57
N GLN A 90 16.60 -11.93 -11.66
CA GLN A 90 17.39 -12.73 -12.59
C GLN A 90 17.09 -12.36 -14.06
N ASN A 91 15.84 -12.13 -14.40
CA ASN A 91 15.46 -11.73 -15.76
C ASN A 91 16.09 -10.38 -16.13
N ILE A 92 15.98 -9.36 -15.25
CA ILE A 92 16.60 -8.05 -15.48
C ILE A 92 18.12 -8.16 -15.60
N LEU A 93 18.77 -8.97 -14.76
CA LEU A 93 20.21 -9.18 -14.86
C LEU A 93 20.58 -9.83 -16.20
N THR A 94 19.82 -10.82 -16.64
CA THR A 94 20.03 -11.51 -17.92
C THR A 94 19.92 -10.55 -19.10
N ASP A 95 18.94 -9.65 -19.07
CA ASP A 95 18.75 -8.65 -20.13
C ASP A 95 19.83 -7.56 -20.13
N LEU A 96 20.49 -7.31 -18.97
CA LEU A 96 21.60 -6.37 -18.83
C LEU A 96 22.98 -6.98 -19.15
N LEU A 97 23.15 -8.30 -19.14
CA LEU A 97 24.45 -8.94 -19.43
C LEU A 97 25.03 -8.53 -20.79
N PRO A 98 24.28 -8.51 -21.91
CA PRO A 98 24.83 -8.10 -23.20
C PRO A 98 25.39 -6.68 -23.20
N LEU A 99 24.82 -5.78 -22.39
CA LEU A 99 25.30 -4.42 -22.23
C LEU A 99 26.64 -4.41 -21.48
N LEU A 100 26.74 -5.19 -20.41
CA LEU A 100 27.98 -5.33 -19.64
C LEU A 100 29.10 -5.91 -20.51
N ASP A 101 28.81 -6.97 -21.26
CA ASP A 101 29.76 -7.57 -22.21
C ASP A 101 30.25 -6.56 -23.25
N ASN A 102 29.35 -5.67 -23.73
CA ASN A 102 29.70 -4.62 -24.67
C ASN A 102 30.56 -3.52 -24.04
N PHE A 103 30.31 -3.15 -22.79
CA PHE A 103 31.18 -2.24 -22.04
C PHE A 103 32.57 -2.82 -21.84
N GLU A 104 32.67 -4.08 -21.41
CA GLU A 104 33.96 -4.76 -21.21
C GLU A 104 34.75 -4.83 -22.53
N ARG A 105 34.07 -5.18 -23.63
CA ARG A 105 34.65 -5.18 -24.98
C ARG A 105 35.14 -3.79 -25.38
N ALA A 106 34.35 -2.74 -25.14
CA ALA A 106 34.70 -1.38 -25.50
C ALA A 106 35.91 -0.85 -24.70
N MET A 107 36.01 -1.21 -23.41
CA MET A 107 37.13 -0.81 -22.55
C MET A 107 38.43 -1.58 -22.83
N ALA A 108 38.33 -2.82 -23.33
CA ALA A 108 39.50 -3.64 -23.67
C ALA A 108 40.21 -3.20 -24.95
N VAL A 109 39.59 -2.34 -25.77
CA VAL A 109 40.21 -1.80 -26.99
C VAL A 109 40.95 -0.51 -26.64
N GLU A 110 42.27 -0.50 -26.82
CA GLU A 110 43.06 0.74 -26.85
C GLU A 110 42.70 1.51 -28.14
N GLN A 111 41.64 2.32 -28.09
CA GLN A 111 41.24 3.14 -29.24
C GLN A 111 42.07 4.42 -29.30
N SER A 112 42.72 4.64 -30.44
CA SER A 112 43.36 5.91 -30.82
C SER A 112 42.38 6.88 -31.50
N ASP A 113 41.17 6.42 -31.83
CA ASP A 113 40.13 7.19 -32.52
C ASP A 113 38.95 7.52 -31.58
N VAL A 114 38.79 8.81 -31.30
CA VAL A 114 37.75 9.34 -30.39
C VAL A 114 36.35 9.23 -30.99
N GLU A 115 36.20 9.30 -32.32
CA GLU A 115 34.88 9.22 -32.97
C GLU A 115 34.32 7.79 -32.91
N ALA A 116 35.19 6.80 -33.17
CA ALA A 116 34.83 5.39 -33.03
C ALA A 116 34.43 5.05 -31.58
N PHE A 117 35.12 5.63 -30.60
CA PHE A 117 34.79 5.45 -29.18
C PHE A 117 33.43 6.08 -28.83
N GLN A 118 33.17 7.32 -29.24
CA GLN A 118 31.89 7.99 -29.00
C GLN A 118 30.72 7.19 -29.60
N LYS A 119 30.87 6.69 -30.83
CA LYS A 119 29.86 5.87 -31.48
C LYS A 119 29.61 4.56 -30.73
N GLY A 120 30.67 3.92 -30.22
CA GLY A 120 30.55 2.73 -29.37
C GLY A 120 29.76 3.00 -28.09
N VAL A 121 30.03 4.12 -27.41
CA VAL A 121 29.29 4.53 -26.21
C VAL A 121 27.83 4.85 -26.54
N GLU A 122 27.55 5.50 -27.66
CA GLU A 122 26.18 5.80 -28.10
C GLU A 122 25.37 4.53 -28.40
N MET A 123 25.99 3.52 -29.01
CA MET A 123 25.36 2.21 -29.24
C MET A 123 24.99 1.54 -27.92
N ILE A 124 25.90 1.56 -26.94
CA ILE A 124 25.68 1.00 -25.60
C ILE A 124 24.55 1.76 -24.89
N TYR A 125 24.53 3.10 -24.96
CA TYR A 125 23.44 3.91 -24.41
C TYR A 125 22.08 3.54 -25.01
N THR A 126 22.04 3.35 -26.33
CA THR A 126 20.81 2.98 -27.06
C THR A 126 20.30 1.62 -26.60
N GLN A 127 21.19 0.62 -26.50
CA GLN A 127 20.87 -0.71 -26.01
C GLN A 127 20.34 -0.69 -24.57
N LEU A 128 20.98 0.06 -23.67
CA LEU A 128 20.49 0.25 -22.30
C LEU A 128 19.08 0.85 -22.28
N ARG A 129 18.84 1.86 -23.12
CA ARG A 129 17.54 2.52 -23.21
C ARG A 129 16.46 1.55 -23.68
N GLU A 130 16.76 0.72 -24.68
CA GLU A 130 15.84 -0.30 -25.20
C GLU A 130 15.45 -1.33 -24.13
N VAL A 131 16.44 -1.85 -23.37
CA VAL A 131 16.18 -2.78 -22.26
C VAL A 131 15.29 -2.13 -21.20
N MET A 132 15.59 -0.89 -20.82
CA MET A 132 14.81 -0.16 -19.81
C MET A 132 13.37 0.09 -20.26
N VAL A 133 13.16 0.53 -21.51
CA VAL A 133 11.82 0.71 -22.09
C VAL A 133 11.08 -0.62 -22.19
N GLY A 134 11.77 -1.72 -22.53
CA GLY A 134 11.21 -3.07 -22.55
C GLY A 134 10.67 -3.53 -21.18
N HIS A 135 11.28 -3.10 -20.08
CA HIS A 135 10.76 -3.33 -18.72
C HIS A 135 9.67 -2.34 -18.28
N GLY A 136 9.31 -1.38 -19.14
CA GLY A 136 8.26 -0.41 -18.92
C GLY A 136 8.73 0.92 -18.32
N LEU A 137 10.02 1.26 -18.44
CA LEU A 137 10.53 2.57 -18.03
C LEU A 137 10.05 3.67 -18.99
N GLU A 138 9.44 4.72 -18.43
CA GLU A 138 8.96 5.89 -19.13
C GLU A 138 9.55 7.16 -18.50
N GLY A 139 9.90 8.14 -19.34
CA GLY A 139 10.37 9.44 -18.89
C GLY A 139 9.21 10.33 -18.44
N ILE A 140 9.39 11.04 -17.33
CA ILE A 140 8.43 12.06 -16.89
C ILE A 140 8.72 13.34 -17.67
N GLU A 141 7.82 13.71 -18.57
CA GLU A 141 7.85 15.00 -19.27
C GLU A 141 7.38 16.12 -18.34
N ALA A 142 8.29 17.01 -17.97
CA ALA A 142 8.07 18.00 -16.92
C ALA A 142 8.26 19.45 -17.41
N GLU A 143 9.11 19.70 -18.40
CA GLU A 143 9.41 21.05 -18.90
C GLU A 143 8.17 21.73 -19.50
N GLY A 144 7.88 22.96 -19.07
CA GLY A 144 6.71 23.73 -19.52
C GLY A 144 5.36 23.24 -18.99
N LYS A 145 5.34 22.20 -18.14
CA LYS A 145 4.11 21.70 -17.51
C LYS A 145 3.92 22.32 -16.11
N PRO A 146 2.69 22.35 -15.58
CA PRO A 146 2.46 22.73 -14.19
C PRO A 146 3.16 21.75 -13.24
N PHE A 147 3.68 22.27 -12.14
CA PHE A 147 4.29 21.46 -11.10
C PHE A 147 3.28 20.50 -10.45
N ASP A 148 3.71 19.26 -10.23
CA ASP A 148 2.92 18.20 -9.59
C ASP A 148 3.81 17.50 -8.55
N PRO A 149 3.52 17.63 -7.25
CA PRO A 149 4.30 17.00 -6.19
C PRO A 149 4.43 15.46 -6.30
N ASN A 150 3.52 14.79 -7.00
CA ASN A 150 3.57 13.33 -7.17
C ASN A 150 4.64 12.90 -8.19
N LEU A 151 4.93 13.75 -9.18
CA LEU A 151 5.80 13.45 -10.32
C LEU A 151 7.11 14.26 -10.29
N HIS A 152 7.10 15.38 -9.58
CA HIS A 152 8.13 16.40 -9.66
C HIS A 152 8.66 16.77 -8.27
N GLN A 153 9.96 17.08 -8.21
CA GLN A 153 10.64 17.60 -7.05
C GLN A 153 11.19 18.99 -7.37
N ALA A 154 10.55 20.03 -6.85
CA ALA A 154 11.02 21.40 -7.01
C ALA A 154 12.24 21.65 -6.13
N VAL A 155 13.40 21.86 -6.74
CA VAL A 155 14.66 22.14 -6.03
C VAL A 155 15.05 23.61 -6.09
N MET A 156 14.49 24.37 -7.04
CA MET A 156 14.75 25.79 -7.21
C MET A 156 13.46 26.51 -7.60
N ARG A 157 13.31 27.75 -7.13
CA ARG A 157 12.32 28.70 -7.65
C ARG A 157 13.03 29.86 -8.32
N VAL A 158 12.52 30.30 -9.46
CA VAL A 158 13.07 31.43 -10.20
C VAL A 158 11.94 32.35 -10.62
N GLU A 159 12.16 33.66 -10.49
CA GLU A 159 11.27 34.68 -11.03
C GLU A 159 11.32 34.61 -12.55
N ASN A 160 10.17 34.35 -13.18
CA ASN A 160 10.07 34.35 -14.62
C ASN A 160 8.73 34.97 -15.03
N PRO A 161 8.74 36.25 -15.47
CA PRO A 161 7.51 36.95 -15.83
C PRO A 161 6.84 36.42 -17.10
N ASP A 162 7.53 35.58 -17.88
CA ASP A 162 7.03 35.04 -19.15
C ASP A 162 6.17 33.76 -18.98
N VAL A 163 6.15 33.17 -17.78
CA VAL A 163 5.41 31.93 -17.49
C VAL A 163 4.56 32.07 -16.21
N GLU A 164 3.48 31.29 -16.13
CA GLU A 164 2.60 31.29 -14.96
C GLU A 164 3.32 30.75 -13.71
N ASP A 165 2.96 31.29 -12.54
CA ASP A 165 3.45 30.81 -11.25
C ASP A 165 3.19 29.30 -11.09
N GLY A 166 4.18 28.56 -10.61
CA GLY A 166 4.09 27.11 -10.50
C GLY A 166 4.36 26.32 -11.79
N THR A 167 4.70 26.99 -12.91
CA THR A 167 5.14 26.31 -14.14
C THR A 167 6.59 25.86 -14.03
N ILE A 168 6.89 24.66 -14.53
CA ILE A 168 8.26 24.15 -14.59
C ILE A 168 9.03 24.84 -15.71
N THR A 169 10.03 25.64 -15.35
CA THR A 169 10.88 26.38 -16.30
C THR A 169 11.99 25.51 -16.88
N GLN A 170 12.52 24.58 -16.08
CA GLN A 170 13.63 23.73 -16.49
C GLN A 170 13.65 22.40 -15.73
N VAL A 171 14.02 21.32 -16.43
CA VAL A 171 14.29 20.01 -15.83
C VAL A 171 15.80 19.86 -15.59
N LEU A 172 16.19 19.83 -14.32
CA LEU A 172 17.59 19.66 -13.92
C LEU A 172 18.01 18.19 -13.92
N GLN A 173 17.08 17.30 -13.58
CA GLN A 173 17.27 15.85 -13.70
C GLN A 173 15.97 15.18 -14.15
N LYS A 174 16.06 14.36 -15.19
CA LYS A 174 14.92 13.63 -15.74
C LYS A 174 14.29 12.72 -14.68
N GLY A 175 12.98 12.77 -14.56
CA GLY A 175 12.20 11.81 -13.78
C GLY A 175 11.89 10.55 -14.61
N TYR A 176 11.66 9.44 -13.93
CA TYR A 176 11.23 8.21 -14.56
C TYR A 176 10.14 7.51 -13.74
N GLN A 177 9.21 6.90 -14.45
CA GLN A 177 8.17 6.04 -13.91
C GLN A 177 8.20 4.69 -14.61
N ALA A 178 7.66 3.65 -13.98
CA ALA A 178 7.40 2.39 -14.65
C ALA A 178 6.04 1.83 -14.23
N LYS A 179 5.24 1.43 -15.20
CA LYS A 179 3.91 0.83 -14.98
C LYS A 179 3.02 1.66 -14.04
N GLY A 180 3.05 2.99 -14.20
CA GLY A 180 2.29 3.94 -13.39
C GLY A 180 2.86 4.25 -12.00
N ARG A 181 4.01 3.69 -11.63
CA ARG A 181 4.70 4.01 -10.36
C ARG A 181 5.94 4.85 -10.62
N VAL A 182 6.04 5.98 -9.93
CA VAL A 182 7.25 6.83 -9.99
C VAL A 182 8.43 6.09 -9.35
N ILE A 183 9.51 5.93 -10.12
CA ILE A 183 10.79 5.39 -9.65
C ILE A 183 11.64 6.53 -9.11
N ARG A 184 11.69 7.64 -9.85
CA ARG A 184 12.40 8.86 -9.48
C ARG A 184 11.62 10.06 -9.98
N PRO A 185 11.24 11.02 -9.12
CA PRO A 185 10.61 12.25 -9.58
C PRO A 185 11.59 13.09 -10.43
N ALA A 186 11.08 13.93 -11.31
CA ALA A 186 11.93 14.87 -12.04
C ALA A 186 12.36 16.01 -11.11
N MET A 187 13.67 16.30 -11.01
CA MET A 187 14.13 17.48 -10.30
C MET A 187 13.98 18.69 -11.21
N VAL A 188 13.23 19.69 -10.75
CA VAL A 188 12.77 20.80 -11.58
C VAL A 188 13.01 22.15 -10.92
N GLN A 189 13.17 23.15 -11.77
CA GLN A 189 13.05 24.55 -11.41
C GLN A 189 11.64 25.02 -11.74
N VAL A 190 11.02 25.76 -10.83
CA VAL A 190 9.63 26.21 -10.94
C VAL A 190 9.60 27.74 -10.93
N ALA A 191 8.74 28.33 -11.75
CA ALA A 191 8.48 29.76 -11.69
C ALA A 191 7.85 30.14 -10.34
N GLY A 192 8.42 31.16 -9.69
CA GLY A 192 7.87 31.77 -8.49
C GLY A 192 7.69 33.25 -8.74
N ASN A 193 6.44 33.71 -8.89
CA ASN A 193 6.12 35.13 -9.12
C ASN A 193 5.57 35.82 -7.86
#